data_AF-A0A2G4IXK0-F1
#
_entry.id   AF-A0A2G4IXK0-F1
#
_cell.length_a   1.000
_cell.length_b   1.000
_cell.length_c   1.000
_cell.angle_alpha   90.00
_cell.angle_beta   90.00
_cell.angle_gamma   90.00
#
_symmetry.space_group_name_H-M   'P 1'
#
loop_
_entity.id
_entity.type
_entity.pdbx_description
1 polymer ?
#
loop_
_entity_poly.entity_id
_entity_poly.type
_entity_poly.pdbx_seq_one_letter_code
_entity_poly.pdbx_strand_id
1 'polypeptide(L)'
;FLKAYFSRRSPKGGVWLACRGDSGIANYEALKAHQAEIEKAFGEPLHWDVNEDRESGSVSCWITGFDANDKSDRPRQYKLLADRIMRLYRAVRPFVDPLCEKGDAE
;
A
#
# COMPACT_ATOMS: atom_id res chain seq x y z
N PHE A 1 1.64 7.55 3.79
CA PHE A 1 3.04 7.20 3.42
C PHE A 1 3.05 5.90 2.62
N LEU A 2 3.71 5.87 1.45
CA LEU A 2 3.87 4.67 0.63
C LEU A 2 5.26 4.06 0.83
N LYS A 3 5.32 2.78 1.17
CA LYS A 3 6.54 2.02 1.38
C LYS A 3 6.57 0.80 0.48
N ALA A 4 7.75 0.45 0.00
CA ALA A 4 8.00 -0.82 -0.66
C ALA A 4 9.20 -1.49 -0.02
N TYR A 5 9.17 -2.82 0.16
CA TYR A 5 10.25 -3.53 0.82
C TYR A 5 10.40 -4.98 0.37
N PHE A 6 11.60 -5.51 0.60
CA PHE A 6 11.90 -6.94 0.55
C PHE A 6 12.34 -7.39 1.95
N SER A 7 11.73 -8.45 2.49
CA SER A 7 12.23 -9.06 3.71
C SER A 7 13.34 -10.07 3.38
N ARG A 8 14.46 -9.98 4.10
CA ARG A 8 15.52 -11.00 4.05
C ARG A 8 15.28 -12.16 5.01
N ARG A 9 14.37 -11.99 5.97
CA ARG A 9 14.05 -12.98 7.01
C ARG A 9 12.84 -13.85 6.65
N SER A 10 12.01 -13.37 5.73
CA SER A 10 10.84 -14.07 5.21
C SER A 10 10.85 -13.85 3.70
N PRO A 11 10.51 -14.84 2.86
CA PRO A 11 10.36 -14.67 1.41
C PRO A 11 9.07 -13.88 1.09
N LYS A 12 8.89 -12.73 1.76
CA LYS A 12 7.77 -11.79 1.67
C LYS A 12 8.23 -10.36 1.43
N GLY A 13 7.75 -9.80 0.34
CA GLY A 13 8.01 -8.45 -0.10
C GLY A 13 6.65 -7.81 -0.27
N GLY A 14 6.62 -6.50 -0.35
CA GLY A 14 5.32 -5.87 -0.49
C GLY A 14 5.39 -4.39 -0.66
N VAL A 15 4.25 -3.88 -1.07
CA VAL A 15 3.95 -2.46 -1.12
C VAL A 15 2.90 -2.20 -0.05
N TRP A 16 3.12 -1.14 0.71
CA TRP A 16 2.32 -0.78 1.88
C TRP A 16 2.05 0.72 1.86
N LEU A 17 0.77 1.10 1.78
CA LEU A 17 0.27 2.44 2.06
C LEU A 17 -0.19 2.50 3.52
N ALA A 18 0.43 3.37 4.32
CA ALA A 18 0.03 3.64 5.70
C ALA A 18 -0.68 4.99 5.81
N CYS A 19 -1.85 4.99 6.45
CA CYS A 19 -2.62 6.14 6.89
C CYS A 19 -2.29 6.37 8.37
N ARG A 20 -1.66 7.50 8.70
CA ARG A 20 -1.13 7.82 10.04
C ARG A 20 -1.34 9.30 10.36
N GLY A 21 -1.11 9.67 11.62
CA GLY A 21 -1.33 11.02 12.14
C GLY A 21 -2.76 11.20 12.63
N ASP A 22 -3.14 12.42 12.97
CA ASP A 22 -4.41 12.73 13.66
C ASP A 22 -5.65 12.32 12.85
N SER A 23 -5.52 12.25 11.52
CA SER A 23 -6.56 11.76 10.60
C SER A 23 -6.28 10.34 10.06
N GLY A 24 -5.41 9.57 10.69
CA GLY A 24 -4.93 8.27 10.20
C GLY A 24 -6.04 7.25 9.99
N ILE A 25 -6.87 7.03 11.01
CA ILE A 25 -8.04 6.15 10.93
C ILE A 25 -9.10 6.70 9.97
N ALA A 26 -9.41 8.00 10.04
CA ALA A 26 -10.40 8.62 9.17
C ALA A 26 -10.04 8.48 7.68
N ASN A 27 -8.77 8.73 7.33
CA ASN A 27 -8.27 8.55 5.96
C ASN A 27 -8.26 7.08 5.54
N TYR A 28 -7.97 6.15 6.46
CA TYR A 28 -8.08 4.72 6.18
C TYR A 28 -9.52 4.29 5.90
N GLU A 29 -10.47 4.68 6.75
CA GLU A 29 -11.89 4.36 6.57
C GLU A 29 -12.46 4.98 5.29
N ALA A 30 -12.04 6.20 4.94
CA ALA A 30 -12.37 6.83 3.67
C ALA A 30 -11.88 6.00 2.46
N LEU A 31 -10.64 5.49 2.50
CA LEU A 31 -10.14 4.58 1.47
C LEU A 31 -10.87 3.24 1.46
N LYS A 32 -11.18 2.70 2.64
CA LYS A 32 -11.84 1.41 2.81
C LYS A 32 -13.28 1.41 2.28
N ALA A 33 -13.96 2.55 2.32
CA ALA A 33 -15.25 2.74 1.66
C ALA A 33 -15.20 2.47 0.14
N HIS A 34 -14.03 2.64 -0.47
CA HIS A 34 -13.77 2.36 -1.90
C HIS A 34 -12.98 1.08 -2.13
N GLN A 35 -12.93 0.16 -1.16
CA GLN A 35 -12.11 -1.06 -1.22
C GLN A 35 -12.31 -1.84 -2.53
N ALA A 36 -13.56 -2.11 -2.92
CA ALA A 36 -13.85 -2.89 -4.11
C ALA A 36 -13.39 -2.20 -5.41
N GLU A 37 -13.48 -0.88 -5.48
CA GLU A 37 -13.02 -0.09 -6.63
C GLU A 37 -11.49 -0.08 -6.71
N ILE A 38 -10.83 0.09 -5.57
CA ILE A 38 -9.37 0.07 -5.44
C ILE A 38 -8.82 -1.31 -5.80
N GLU A 39 -9.39 -2.39 -5.27
CA GLU A 39 -8.97 -3.77 -5.58
C GLU A 39 -9.21 -4.13 -7.04
N LYS A 40 -10.33 -3.66 -7.63
CA LYS A 40 -10.60 -3.83 -9.07
C LYS A 40 -9.58 -3.09 -9.93
N ALA A 41 -9.26 -1.83 -9.59
CA ALA A 41 -8.26 -1.05 -10.31
C ALA A 41 -6.84 -1.60 -10.11
N PHE A 42 -6.55 -2.11 -8.92
CA PHE A 42 -5.29 -2.77 -8.61
C PHE A 42 -5.16 -4.10 -9.36
N GLY A 43 -6.26 -4.87 -9.47
CA GLY A 43 -6.38 -6.11 -10.22
C GLY A 43 -6.19 -7.38 -9.40
N GLU A 44 -6.13 -7.29 -8.07
CA GLU A 44 -6.08 -8.41 -7.13
C GLU A 44 -6.54 -7.94 -5.73
N PRO A 45 -6.94 -8.85 -4.82
CA PRO A 45 -7.29 -8.48 -3.46
C PRO A 45 -6.11 -7.82 -2.71
N LEU A 46 -6.43 -6.84 -1.87
CA LEU A 46 -5.47 -6.16 -1.02
C LEU A 46 -5.68 -6.58 0.45
N HIS A 47 -4.65 -6.38 1.27
CA HIS A 47 -4.73 -6.57 2.71
C HIS A 47 -5.01 -5.23 3.37
N TRP A 48 -6.07 -5.19 4.17
CA TRP A 48 -6.56 -4.01 4.87
C TRP A 48 -6.46 -4.26 6.37
N ASP A 49 -5.55 -3.55 7.03
CA ASP A 49 -5.30 -3.73 8.45
C ASP A 49 -5.44 -2.40 9.19
N VAL A 50 -6.18 -2.43 10.30
CA VAL A 50 -6.30 -1.33 11.25
C VAL A 50 -5.45 -1.62 12.48
N ASN A 51 -4.81 -0.60 13.00
CA ASN A 51 -4.09 -0.64 14.28
C ASN A 51 -4.66 0.47 15.16
N GLU A 52 -5.63 0.09 16.00
CA GLU A 52 -6.33 1.00 16.90
C GLU A 52 -5.38 1.64 17.91
N ASP A 53 -4.43 0.89 18.47
CA ASP A 53 -3.43 1.38 19.43
C ASP A 53 -2.57 2.52 18.89
N ARG A 54 -2.41 2.60 17.57
CA ARG A 54 -1.58 3.60 16.87
C ARG A 54 -2.39 4.56 16.02
N GLU A 55 -3.72 4.53 16.14
CA GLU A 55 -4.65 5.33 15.35
C GLU A 55 -4.28 5.35 13.86
N SER A 56 -3.94 4.17 13.33
CA SER A 56 -3.43 4.04 11.98
C SER A 56 -4.08 2.89 11.23
N GLY A 57 -4.21 3.07 9.93
CA GLY A 57 -4.69 2.03 9.03
C GLY A 57 -3.71 1.80 7.90
N SER A 58 -3.87 0.67 7.22
CA SER A 58 -2.97 0.28 6.15
C SER A 58 -3.60 -0.56 5.06
N VAL A 59 -3.10 -0.33 3.85
CA VAL A 59 -3.42 -1.11 2.66
C VAL A 59 -2.12 -1.70 2.14
N SER A 60 -2.07 -3.02 1.93
CA SER A 60 -0.85 -3.70 1.49
C SER A 60 -1.09 -4.81 0.48
N CYS A 61 -0.09 -5.07 -0.35
CA CYS A 61 -0.02 -6.20 -1.26
C CYS A 61 1.26 -6.99 -0.93
N TRP A 62 1.11 -8.30 -0.74
CA TRP A 62 2.24 -9.21 -0.58
C TRP A 62 2.67 -9.77 -1.94
N ILE A 63 3.95 -9.66 -2.21
CA ILE A 63 4.62 -10.34 -3.32
C ILE A 63 5.20 -11.63 -2.75
N THR A 64 4.83 -12.77 -3.32
CA THR A 64 5.37 -14.10 -2.97
C THR A 64 6.27 -14.62 -4.09
N GLY A 65 6.99 -15.71 -3.85
CA GLY A 65 7.83 -16.34 -4.89
C GLY A 65 9.08 -15.53 -5.25
N PHE A 66 9.67 -14.85 -4.28
CA PHE A 66 10.94 -14.15 -4.43
C PHE A 66 11.84 -14.45 -3.23
N ASP A 67 13.16 -14.48 -3.47
CA ASP A 67 14.18 -14.57 -2.44
C ASP A 67 14.99 -13.27 -2.43
N ALA A 68 14.84 -12.47 -1.38
CA ALA A 68 15.57 -11.20 -1.23
C ALA A 68 17.10 -11.38 -1.17
N ASN A 69 17.57 -12.61 -0.91
CA ASN A 69 18.99 -12.94 -0.87
C ASN A 69 19.53 -13.35 -2.24
N ASP A 70 18.68 -13.76 -3.18
CA ASP A 70 19.07 -14.04 -4.56
C ASP A 70 19.38 -12.73 -5.31
N LYS A 71 20.67 -12.43 -5.41
CA LYS A 71 21.14 -11.23 -6.11
C LYS A 71 20.98 -11.33 -7.62
N SER A 72 20.93 -12.54 -8.19
CA SER A 72 20.84 -12.75 -9.63
C SER A 72 19.45 -12.42 -10.16
N ASP A 73 18.42 -12.58 -9.33
CA ASP A 73 17.02 -12.31 -9.66
C ASP A 73 16.57 -10.86 -9.39
N ARG A 74 17.46 -10.01 -8.83
CA ARG A 74 17.15 -8.60 -8.50
C ARG A 74 16.47 -7.80 -9.62
N PRO A 75 16.89 -7.91 -10.90
CA PRO A 75 16.21 -7.16 -11.97
C PRO A 75 14.72 -7.49 -12.07
N ARG A 76 14.35 -8.77 -11.96
CA ARG A 76 12.95 -9.21 -11.96
C ARG A 76 12.23 -8.73 -10.69
N GLN A 77 12.87 -8.86 -9.52
CA GLN A 77 12.30 -8.44 -8.24
C GLN A 77 11.98 -6.95 -8.21
N TYR A 78 12.91 -6.10 -8.65
CA TYR A 78 12.69 -4.66 -8.74
C TYR A 78 11.62 -4.29 -9.75
N LYS A 79 11.56 -4.99 -10.90
CA LYS A 79 10.49 -4.79 -11.88
C LYS A 79 9.12 -5.11 -11.28
N LEU A 80 8.99 -6.23 -10.57
CA LEU A 80 7.74 -6.62 -9.90
C LEU A 80 7.35 -5.60 -8.82
N LEU A 81 8.31 -5.17 -7.99
CA LEU A 81 8.02 -4.20 -6.94
C LEU A 81 7.59 -2.85 -7.52
N ALA A 82 8.28 -2.36 -8.56
CA ALA A 82 7.92 -1.13 -9.24
C ALA A 82 6.53 -1.21 -9.88
N ASP A 83 6.19 -2.34 -10.51
CA ASP A 83 4.83 -2.57 -11.04
C ASP A 83 3.77 -2.47 -9.94
N ARG A 84 3.97 -3.16 -8.80
CA ARG A 84 3.03 -3.11 -7.67
C ARG A 84 2.89 -1.70 -7.09
N ILE A 85 4.00 -0.95 -6.97
CA ILE A 85 3.98 0.44 -6.51
C ILE A 85 3.11 1.28 -7.45
N MET A 86 3.34 1.20 -8.76
CA MET A 86 2.63 2.01 -9.74
C MET A 86 1.15 1.65 -9.82
N ARG A 87 0.81 0.36 -9.73
CA ARG A 87 -0.59 -0.11 -9.71
C ARG A 87 -1.31 0.37 -8.46
N LEU A 88 -0.69 0.22 -7.29
CA LEU A 88 -1.30 0.68 -6.04
C LEU A 88 -1.49 2.19 -6.06
N TYR A 89 -0.46 2.95 -6.46
CA TYR A 89 -0.54 4.40 -6.58
C TYR A 89 -1.70 4.83 -7.49
N ARG A 90 -1.81 4.24 -8.70
CA ARG A 90 -2.90 4.57 -9.63
C ARG A 90 -4.29 4.19 -9.09
N ALA A 91 -4.40 3.07 -8.38
CA ALA A 91 -5.65 2.62 -7.81
C ALA A 91 -6.15 3.52 -6.67
N VAL A 92 -5.25 4.00 -5.81
CA VAL A 92 -5.62 4.80 -4.64
C VAL A 92 -5.67 6.31 -4.92
N ARG A 93 -4.90 6.81 -5.90
CA ARG A 93 -4.78 8.24 -6.18
C ARG A 93 -6.12 8.99 -6.29
N PRO A 94 -7.14 8.50 -7.02
CA PRO A 94 -8.42 9.20 -7.13
C PRO A 94 -9.12 9.45 -5.79
N PHE A 95 -8.83 8.63 -4.79
CA PHE A 95 -9.42 8.68 -3.47
C PHE A 95 -8.52 9.37 -2.44
N VAL A 96 -7.21 9.46 -2.70
CA VAL A 96 -6.24 10.15 -1.83
C VAL A 96 -6.16 11.64 -2.13
N ASP A 97 -6.16 12.04 -3.41
CA ASP A 97 -6.02 13.45 -3.81
C ASP A 97 -7.06 14.36 -3.09
N PRO A 98 -8.35 13.98 -2.98
CA PRO A 98 -9.36 14.78 -2.24
C PRO A 98 -9.16 14.82 -0.72
N LEU A 99 -8.43 13.85 -0.13
CA LEU A 99 -8.14 13.81 1.31
C LEU A 99 -7.00 14.77 1.65
N CYS A 100 -6.05 14.97 0.73
CA CYS A 100 -4.98 15.93 0.91
C CYS A 100 -5.47 17.38 0.80
N GLU A 101 -6.38 17.67 -0.13
CA GLU A 101 -6.94 19.03 -0.32
C GLU A 101 -7.76 19.52 0.88
N LYS A 102 -8.35 18.61 1.67
CA LYS A 102 -9.12 18.96 2.88
C LYS A 102 -8.25 19.28 4.10
N GLY A 103 -7.00 18.83 4.13
CA GLY A 103 -6.09 19.03 5.26
C GLY A 103 -5.35 20.36 5.27
N ASP A 104 -5.33 21.09 4.15
CA ASP A 104 -4.61 22.37 4.00
C ASP A 104 -5.52 23.61 4.24
N ALA A 105 -6.76 23.40 4.67
CA ALA A 105 -7.78 24.45 4.81
C ALA A 105 -8.08 24.86 6.27
N GLU A 106 -7.32 24.39 7.26
CA GLU A 106 -7.44 24.77 8.69
C GLU A 106 -6.19 25.45 9.23
#